data_AF-O69050-F1
#
_entry.id   AF-O69050-F1
#
_cell.length_a   1.000
_cell.length_b   1.000
_cell.length_c   1.000
_cell.angle_alpha   90.00
_cell.angle_beta   90.00
_cell.angle_gamma   90.00
#
_symmetry.space_group_name_H-M   'P 1'
#
loop_
_entity.id
_entity.type
_entity.pdbx_description
1 polymer ?
#
loop_
_entity_poly.entity_id
_entity_poly.type
_entity_poly.pdbx_seq_one_letter_code
_entity_poly.pdbx_strand_id
1 'polypeptide(L)'
;MHTSDHLSTRQYARIVKGWVKAIGLDPAIYGTHTMRRTKASLIYRRTKNLRAIQILLGHTKLESTVRYLGIEVDDALEMAEQTEV
;
A
#
# COMPACT_ATOMS: atom_id res chain seq x y z
N MET A 1 23.28 5.28 21.03
CA MET A 1 22.75 4.06 20.41
C MET A 1 21.49 3.70 21.17
N HIS A 2 20.31 3.65 20.53
CA HIS A 2 19.08 3.30 21.22
C HIS A 2 19.16 1.83 21.66
N THR A 3 19.22 1.61 22.97
CA THR A 3 19.33 0.32 23.69
C THR A 3 17.98 -0.42 23.77
N SER A 4 17.12 -0.24 22.78
CA SER A 4 15.81 -0.88 22.75
C SER A 4 15.83 -1.99 21.70
N ASP A 5 15.50 -3.22 22.12
CA ASP A 5 15.42 -4.34 21.20
C ASP A 5 14.44 -4.05 20.06
N HIS A 6 14.84 -4.39 18.83
CA HIS A 6 13.98 -4.26 17.67
C HIS A 6 12.73 -5.11 17.84
N LEU A 7 11.57 -4.55 17.47
CA LEU A 7 10.34 -5.34 17.36
C LEU A 7 10.51 -6.39 16.27
N SER A 8 10.33 -7.66 16.64
CA SER A 8 10.20 -8.72 15.66
C SER A 8 8.96 -8.51 14.78
N THR A 9 9.00 -9.06 13.57
CA THR A 9 7.85 -9.06 12.65
C THR A 9 6.58 -9.63 13.30
N ARG A 10 6.73 -10.63 14.19
CA ARG A 10 5.61 -11.24 14.92
C ARG A 10 5.02 -10.31 15.99
N GLN A 11 5.86 -9.56 16.71
CA GLN A 11 5.38 -8.56 17.67
C GLN A 11 4.64 -7.44 16.94
N TYR A 12 5.21 -6.93 15.85
CA TYR A 12 4.57 -5.89 15.04
C TYR A 12 3.21 -6.36 14.49
N ALA A 13 3.14 -7.57 13.93
CA ALA A 13 1.88 -8.14 13.46
C ALA A 13 0.84 -8.30 14.58
N ARG A 14 1.26 -8.69 15.80
CA ARG A 14 0.35 -8.79 16.97
C ARG A 14 -0.20 -7.44 17.39
N ILE A 15 0.63 -6.40 17.41
CA ILE A 15 0.19 -5.03 17.73
C ILE A 15 -0.89 -4.59 16.74
N VAL A 16 -0.63 -4.72 15.44
CA VAL A 16 -1.59 -4.38 14.38
C VAL A 16 -2.87 -5.21 14.51
N LYS A 17 -2.77 -6.52 14.77
CA LYS A 17 -3.92 -7.40 15.01
C LYS A 17 -4.79 -6.89 16.16
N GLY A 18 -4.16 -6.42 17.24
CA GLY A 18 -4.83 -5.81 18.39
C GLY A 18 -5.61 -4.56 18.00
N TRP A 19 -4.99 -3.64 17.24
CA TRP A 19 -5.65 -2.43 16.77
C TRP A 19 -6.82 -2.72 15.85
N VAL A 20 -6.65 -3.63 14.88
CA VAL A 20 -7.70 -4.06 13.95
C VAL A 20 -8.92 -4.60 14.71
N LYS A 21 -8.69 -5.46 15.72
CA LYS A 21 -9.76 -5.98 16.57
C LYS A 21 -10.44 -4.88 17.39
N ALA A 22 -9.66 -3.93 17.91
CA ALA A 22 -10.18 -2.83 18.73
C ALA A 22 -11.14 -1.90 17.97
N ILE A 23 -10.95 -1.75 16.65
CA ILE A 23 -11.85 -0.99 15.78
C ILE A 23 -12.97 -1.84 15.15
N GLY A 24 -13.14 -3.10 15.59
CA GLY A 24 -14.22 -3.98 15.14
C GLY A 24 -14.02 -4.60 13.75
N LEU A 25 -12.81 -4.55 13.19
CA LEU A 25 -12.48 -5.17 11.90
C LEU A 25 -11.96 -6.60 12.08
N ASP A 26 -12.12 -7.43 11.04
CA ASP A 26 -11.64 -8.81 11.04
C ASP A 26 -10.10 -8.87 10.88
N PRO A 27 -9.34 -9.32 11.90
CA PRO A 27 -7.89 -9.41 11.82
C PRO A 27 -7.36 -10.53 10.91
N ALA A 28 -8.22 -11.39 10.36
CA ALA A 28 -7.86 -12.30 9.28
C ALA A 28 -7.79 -11.59 7.92
N ILE A 29 -8.59 -10.55 7.73
CA ILE A 29 -8.67 -9.77 6.49
C ILE A 29 -7.70 -8.59 6.55
N TYR A 30 -7.58 -7.93 7.70
CA TYR A 30 -6.76 -6.71 7.85
C TYR A 30 -5.48 -6.98 8.64
N GLY A 31 -4.35 -6.71 8.01
CA GLY A 31 -3.02 -6.84 8.60
C GLY A 31 -1.98 -5.94 7.95
N THR A 32 -0.72 -6.12 8.34
CA THR A 32 0.42 -5.29 7.91
C THR A 32 0.55 -5.18 6.40
N HIS A 33 0.37 -6.28 5.67
CA HIS A 33 0.45 -6.29 4.21
C HIS A 33 -0.73 -5.55 3.56
N THR A 34 -1.95 -5.74 4.07
CA THR A 34 -3.12 -5.03 3.55
C THR A 34 -3.00 -3.52 3.72
N MET A 35 -2.50 -3.05 4.86
CA MET A 35 -2.27 -1.62 5.10
C MET A 35 -1.24 -1.04 4.13
N ARG A 36 -0.14 -1.78 3.88
CA ARG A 36 0.88 -1.39 2.88
C ARG A 36 0.25 -1.21 1.50
N ARG A 37 -0.61 -2.15 1.09
CA ARG A 37 -1.34 -2.10 -0.18
C ARG A 37 -2.28 -0.90 -0.24
N THR A 38 -3.13 -0.73 0.77
CA THR A 38 -4.11 0.37 0.84
C THR A 38 -3.46 1.74 0.77
N LYS A 39 -2.36 1.97 1.50
CA LYS A 39 -1.64 3.26 1.47
C LYS A 39 -1.10 3.56 0.07
N ALA A 40 -0.49 2.57 -0.59
CA ALA A 40 0.02 2.72 -1.95
C ALA A 40 -1.11 3.04 -2.95
N SER A 41 -2.22 2.30 -2.89
CA SER A 41 -3.38 2.55 -3.76
C SER A 41 -4.02 3.93 -3.53
N LEU A 42 -4.05 4.42 -2.28
CA LEU A 42 -4.54 5.77 -1.97
C LEU A 42 -3.63 6.87 -2.53
N ILE A 43 -2.31 6.68 -2.47
CA ILE A 43 -1.35 7.63 -3.06
C ILE A 43 -1.53 7.63 -4.57
N TYR A 44 -1.62 6.45 -5.21
CA TYR A 44 -1.80 6.34 -6.65
C TYR A 44 -3.05 7.08 -7.13
N ARG A 45 -4.19 6.85 -6.48
CA ARG A 45 -5.44 7.52 -6.86
C ARG A 45 -5.37 9.04 -6.80
N ARG A 46 -4.56 9.60 -5.90
CA ARG A 46 -4.43 11.06 -5.71
C ARG A 46 -3.40 11.70 -6.62
N THR A 47 -2.31 11.00 -6.93
CA THR A 47 -1.16 11.60 -7.62
C THR A 47 -0.95 11.05 -9.02
N LYS A 48 -1.52 9.87 -9.31
CA LYS A 48 -1.25 9.03 -10.48
C LYS A 48 0.26 8.82 -10.75
N ASN A 49 1.12 9.03 -9.73
CA ASN A 49 2.58 8.94 -9.86
C ASN A 49 3.08 7.53 -9.50
N LEU A 50 3.15 6.68 -10.53
CA LEU A 50 3.55 5.29 -10.37
C LEU A 50 5.01 5.13 -9.91
N ARG A 51 5.91 6.01 -10.36
CA ARG A 51 7.34 5.95 -10.02
C ARG A 51 7.59 6.24 -8.54
N ALA A 52 6.89 7.23 -7.97
CA ALA A 52 6.97 7.53 -6.54
C ALA A 52 6.53 6.32 -5.70
N ILE A 53 5.46 5.62 -6.12
CA ILE A 53 4.96 4.46 -5.39
C ILE A 53 5.90 3.27 -5.50
N GLN A 54 6.51 3.05 -6.67
CA GLN A 54 7.54 2.03 -6.84
C GLN A 54 8.66 2.21 -5.80
N ILE A 55 9.14 3.45 -5.62
CA ILE A 55 10.19 3.78 -4.65
C ILE A 55 9.69 3.53 -3.22
N LEU A 56 8.48 4.00 -2.88
CA LEU A 56 7.89 3.79 -1.55
C LEU A 56 7.68 2.31 -1.21
N LEU A 57 7.37 1.48 -2.21
CA LEU A 57 7.21 0.05 -2.06
C LEU A 57 8.55 -0.71 -2.17
N GLY A 58 9.64 -0.07 -2.57
CA GLY A 58 10.92 -0.74 -2.78
C GLY A 58 10.86 -1.84 -3.86
N HIS A 59 10.01 -1.67 -4.88
CA HIS A 59 9.93 -2.63 -5.98
C HIS A 59 11.04 -2.36 -7.01
N THR A 60 11.81 -3.39 -7.35
CA THR A 60 12.86 -3.29 -8.37
C THR A 60 12.30 -2.96 -9.76
N LYS A 61 11.13 -3.52 -10.08
CA LYS A 61 10.49 -3.43 -11.40
C LYS A 61 9.20 -2.61 -11.33
N LEU A 62 8.95 -1.79 -12.34
CA LEU A 62 7.73 -0.98 -12.41
C LEU A 62 6.50 -1.87 -12.59
N GLU A 63 6.64 -2.95 -13.36
CA GLU A 63 5.61 -3.96 -13.64
C GLU A 63 5.11 -4.62 -12.34
N SER A 64 5.99 -4.81 -11.36
CA SER A 64 5.59 -5.31 -10.04
C SER A 64 4.65 -4.34 -9.33
N THR A 65 4.85 -3.03 -9.53
CA THR A 65 3.99 -1.98 -8.94
C THR A 65 2.66 -1.90 -9.66
N VAL A 66 2.64 -1.99 -10.99
CA VAL A 66 1.41 -2.09 -11.81
C VAL A 66 0.56 -3.27 -11.33
N ARG A 67 1.14 -4.46 -11.28
CA ARG A 67 0.44 -5.68 -10.82
C ARG A 67 -0.01 -5.58 -9.36
N TYR A 68 0.81 -5.00 -8.49
CA TYR A 68 0.48 -4.88 -7.07
C TYR A 68 -0.70 -3.93 -6.81
N LEU A 69 -0.80 -2.86 -7.58
CA LEU A 69 -1.88 -1.89 -7.50
C LEU A 69 -3.14 -2.32 -8.26
N GLY A 70 -3.01 -3.27 -9.20
CA GLY A 70 -4.11 -3.70 -10.08
C GLY A 70 -4.51 -2.58 -11.03
N ILE A 71 -3.51 -1.89 -11.61
CA ILE A 71 -3.75 -0.84 -12.60
C ILE A 71 -4.13 -1.50 -13.92
N GLU A 72 -5.27 -1.13 -14.46
CA GLU A 72 -5.83 -1.67 -15.70
C GLU A 72 -5.86 -0.62 -16.82
N VAL A 73 -6.21 -1.04 -18.04
CA VAL A 73 -6.33 -0.14 -19.21
C VAL A 73 -7.36 0.97 -18.95
N ASP A 74 -8.42 0.70 -18.19
CA ASP A 74 -9.45 1.67 -17.82
C ASP A 74 -8.89 2.85 -17.01
N ASP A 75 -7.85 2.65 -16.19
CA ASP A 75 -7.19 3.74 -15.46
C ASP A 75 -6.48 4.71 -16.42
N ALA A 76 -5.98 4.21 -17.55
CA ALA A 76 -5.33 5.04 -18.57
C ALA A 76 -6.34 5.81 -19.41
N LEU A 77 -7.51 5.22 -19.69
CA LEU A 77 -8.62 5.89 -20.38
C LEU A 77 -9.20 7.01 -19.53
N GLU A 78 -9.45 6.76 -18.24
CA GLU A 78 -9.89 7.80 -17.29
C GLU A 78 -8.93 9.00 -17.26
N MET A 79 -7.61 8.73 -17.26
CA MET A 79 -6.60 9.80 -17.30
C MET A 79 -6.63 10.59 -18.61
N ALA A 80 -6.86 9.93 -19.74
CA ALA A 80 -6.94 10.58 -21.04
C ALA A 80 -8.19 11.48 -21.14
N GLU A 81 -9.34 11.02 -20.65
CA GLU A 81 -10.59 11.79 -20.62
C GLU A 81 -10.50 13.03 -19.74
N GLN A 82 -9.78 12.96 -18.62
CA GLN A 82 -9.55 14.10 -17.72
C GLN A 82 -8.53 15.12 -18.25
N THR A 83 -7.80 14.77 -19.30
CA THR A 83 -6.84 15.67 -19.95
C THR A 83 -7.52 16.34 -21.14
N GLU A 84 -8.43 17.29 -20.89
CA GLU A 84 -8.86 18.22 -21.92
C GLU A 84 -7.71 19.18 -22.24
N VAL A 85 -7.41 19.33 -23.54
CA VAL A 85 -6.53 20.39 -24.08
C VAL A 85 -7.39 21.51 -24.61
#